data_AF-A0A183HQU5-F1
#
_entry.id   AF-A0A183HQU5-F1
#
_cell.length_a   1.000
_cell.length_b   1.000
_cell.length_c   1.000
_cell.angle_alpha   90.00
_cell.angle_beta   90.00
_cell.angle_gamma   90.00
#
_symmetry.space_group_name_H-M   'P 1'
#
loop_
_entity.id
_entity.type
_entity.pdbx_description
1 polymer ?
#
loop_
_entity_poly.entity_id
_entity_poly.type
_entity_poly.pdbx_seq_one_letter_code
_entity_poly.pdbx_strand_id
1 'polypeptide(L)'
;VPWFKNFRGTIEKLDESRYICSGEIALLSDDTIEITELPIRTWTQNYKESVLESMLEGSDKQPPLIQDFKEYHTDTTVKFVIKMNASKLREAEMEGLHKIFKLQTTINISSMVLFDPLGCLRRFPNVEEICKEFFEIRKKKYIERKAFQEGMLRAQSERLSNQARFILAKIKGEILIENKRKAAIVEQLVKKGFDPDPVKRWKELQRKRELEMTGEVQVDEEEMEGEEEVCFLLEYVVFNLSNKLKVIK
;
A
#
# COMPACT_ATOMS: atom_id res chain seq x y z
N VAL A 1 17.37 -4.67 11.28
CA VAL A 1 17.13 -3.89 12.51
C VAL A 1 15.88 -3.05 12.29
N PRO A 2 14.94 -2.96 13.25
CA PRO A 2 13.77 -2.08 13.13
C PRO A 2 14.18 -0.65 12.81
N TRP A 3 13.40 0.02 11.96
CA TRP A 3 13.62 1.41 11.59
C TRP A 3 12.31 2.17 11.70
N PHE A 4 12.37 3.37 12.28
CA PHE A 4 11.23 4.24 12.47
C PHE A 4 11.51 5.57 11.79
N LYS A 5 10.57 6.00 10.95
CA LYS A 5 10.67 7.27 10.24
C LYS A 5 10.78 8.42 11.25
N ASN A 6 11.72 9.33 11.01
CA ASN A 6 12.02 10.53 11.81
C ASN A 6 12.59 10.30 13.21
N PHE A 7 12.78 9.05 13.64
CA PHE A 7 13.46 8.75 14.89
C PHE A 7 14.96 9.06 14.76
N ARG A 8 15.50 9.85 15.69
CA ARG A 8 16.92 10.26 15.70
C ARG A 8 17.81 9.37 16.56
N GLY A 9 17.23 8.67 17.53
CA GLY A 9 17.95 7.80 18.43
C GLY A 9 18.48 6.52 17.77
N THR A 10 19.04 5.62 18.57
CA THR A 10 19.67 4.39 18.07
C THR A 10 18.81 3.16 18.36
N ILE A 11 18.83 2.19 17.43
CA ILE A 11 18.26 0.86 17.65
C ILE A 11 19.37 -0.15 17.40
N GLU A 12 19.75 -0.88 18.44
CA GLU A 12 20.84 -1.85 18.40
C GLU A 12 20.32 -3.26 18.66
N LYS A 13 20.86 -4.24 17.94
CA LYS A 13 20.47 -5.63 18.13
C LYS A 13 21.09 -6.16 19.41
N LEU A 14 20.25 -6.65 20.33
CA LEU A 14 20.69 -7.29 21.57
C LEU A 14 20.83 -8.80 21.37
N ASP A 15 19.81 -9.43 20.80
CA ASP A 15 19.83 -10.84 20.39
C ASP A 15 18.96 -11.06 19.15
N GLU A 16 18.64 -12.31 18.82
CA GLU A 16 17.81 -12.66 17.65
C GLU A 16 16.42 -12.00 17.65
N SER A 17 15.85 -11.77 18.83
CA SER A 17 14.46 -11.32 19.02
C SER A 17 14.32 -10.01 19.79
N ARG A 18 15.41 -9.47 20.35
CA ARG A 18 15.40 -8.25 21.16
C ARG A 18 16.34 -7.19 20.60
N TYR A 19 15.89 -5.94 20.71
CA TYR A 19 16.64 -4.74 20.34
C TYR A 19 16.57 -3.73 21.48
N ILE A 20 17.64 -2.96 21.65
CA ILE A 20 17.66 -1.81 22.55
C ILE A 20 17.37 -0.57 21.73
N CYS A 21 16.35 0.18 22.11
CA CYS A 21 15.97 1.47 21.54
C CYS A 21 16.40 2.57 22.50
N SER A 22 17.37 3.38 22.09
CA SER A 22 17.92 4.47 22.90
C SER A 22 17.49 5.82 22.37
N GLY A 23 17.04 6.72 23.25
CA GLY A 23 16.88 8.14 22.94
C GLY A 23 18.22 8.86 22.83
N GLU A 24 18.18 10.18 22.71
CA GLU A 24 19.37 11.04 22.65
C GLU A 24 19.46 11.91 23.89
N ILE A 25 20.65 11.93 24.50
CA ILE A 25 21.00 12.76 25.63
C ILE A 25 22.41 13.29 25.45
N ALA A 26 22.60 14.57 25.73
CA ALA A 26 23.88 15.26 25.61
C ALA A 26 24.18 16.09 26.86
N LEU A 27 25.46 16.17 27.24
CA LEU A 27 25.94 17.08 28.26
C LEU A 27 26.11 18.47 27.64
N LEU A 28 25.46 19.49 28.19
CA LEU A 28 25.66 20.89 27.77
C LEU A 28 26.72 21.59 28.63
N SER A 29 26.77 21.27 29.93
CA SER A 29 27.72 21.79 30.92
C SER A 29 27.78 20.87 32.13
N ASP A 30 28.68 21.15 33.07
CA ASP A 30 28.87 20.39 34.33
C ASP A 30 27.61 20.34 35.22
N ASP A 31 26.57 21.11 34.92
CA ASP A 31 25.32 21.19 35.67
C ASP A 31 24.06 21.06 34.79
N THR A 32 24.22 20.85 33.47
CA THR A 32 23.10 20.90 32.52
C THR A 32 23.22 19.81 31.45
N ILE A 33 22.13 19.10 31.22
CA ILE A 33 21.98 18.12 30.13
C ILE A 33 20.81 18.50 29.21
N GLU A 34 20.83 17.93 28.02
CA GLU A 34 19.78 18.07 27.01
C GLU A 34 19.30 16.70 26.56
N ILE A 35 17.98 16.50 26.54
CA ILE A 35 17.35 15.31 25.95
C ILE A 35 16.64 15.75 24.67
N THR A 36 17.11 15.26 23.52
CA THR A 36 16.59 15.62 22.19
C THR A 36 15.76 14.52 21.55
N GLU A 37 15.73 13.31 22.09
CA GLU A 37 14.93 12.22 21.56
C GLU A 37 14.54 11.24 22.66
N LEU A 38 13.30 10.76 22.64
CA LEU A 38 12.82 9.72 23.54
C LEU A 38 12.77 8.37 22.82
N PRO A 39 12.93 7.23 23.52
CA PRO A 39 12.76 5.92 22.90
C PRO A 39 11.40 5.78 22.22
N ILE A 40 11.36 4.96 21.16
CA ILE A 40 10.12 4.67 20.44
C ILE A 40 9.04 4.15 21.40
N ARG A 41 7.82 4.68 21.24
CA ARG A 41 6.64 4.48 22.11
C ARG A 41 6.71 5.15 23.49
N THR A 42 7.69 5.99 23.75
CA THR A 42 7.70 6.88 24.91
C THR A 42 7.12 8.24 24.53
N TRP A 43 5.92 8.55 25.04
CA TRP A 43 5.26 9.83 24.79
C TRP A 43 5.82 10.94 25.66
N THR A 44 5.93 12.14 25.10
CA THR A 44 6.52 13.32 25.77
C THR A 44 5.86 13.63 27.11
N GLN A 45 4.51 13.69 27.15
CA GLN A 45 3.77 13.97 28.38
C GLN A 45 3.97 12.86 29.43
N ASN A 46 3.85 11.59 29.03
CA ASN A 46 4.06 10.47 29.94
C ASN A 46 5.49 10.46 30.50
N TYR A 47 6.49 10.80 29.68
CA TYR A 47 7.88 10.89 30.12
C TYR A 47 8.09 12.01 31.12
N LYS A 48 7.51 13.19 30.87
CA LYS A 48 7.54 14.32 31.80
C LYS A 48 6.98 13.92 33.17
N GLU A 49 5.75 13.42 33.21
CA GLU A 49 5.05 13.10 34.48
C GLU A 49 5.72 11.94 35.23
N SER A 50 6.04 10.85 34.53
CA SER A 50 6.52 9.62 35.18
C SER A 50 8.03 9.57 35.45
N VAL A 51 8.80 10.44 34.80
CA VAL A 51 10.27 10.45 34.91
C VAL A 51 10.77 11.78 35.44
N LEU A 52 10.51 12.90 34.74
CA LEU A 52 11.13 14.18 35.09
C LEU A 52 10.52 14.80 36.35
N GLU A 53 9.20 14.85 36.48
CA GLU A 53 8.53 15.38 37.68
C GLU A 53 8.88 14.54 38.92
N SER A 54 8.91 13.21 38.78
CA SER A 54 9.38 12.32 39.85
C SER A 54 10.84 12.55 40.24
N MET A 55 11.72 12.88 39.28
CA MET A 55 13.12 13.22 39.54
C MET A 55 13.28 14.61 40.16
N LEU A 56 12.33 15.52 39.94
CA LEU A 56 12.33 16.89 40.46
C LEU A 56 11.81 16.94 41.90
N GLU A 57 10.68 16.30 42.17
CA GLU A 57 10.04 16.27 43.49
C GLU A 57 10.72 15.26 44.42
N GLY A 58 11.28 14.19 43.87
CA GLY A 58 11.71 13.03 44.63
C GLY A 58 10.53 12.23 45.18
N SER A 59 10.83 11.25 46.01
CA SER A 59 9.87 10.43 46.76
C SER A 59 10.51 9.97 48.07
N ASP A 60 9.71 9.40 48.98
CA ASP A 60 10.22 8.80 50.22
C ASP A 60 11.32 7.76 49.99
N LYS A 61 11.36 7.14 48.80
CA LYS A 61 12.33 6.10 48.43
C LYS A 61 13.54 6.64 47.68
N GLN A 62 13.44 7.80 47.05
CA GLN A 62 14.47 8.36 46.16
C GLN A 62 14.48 9.88 46.27
N PRO A 63 15.58 10.51 46.71
CA PRO A 63 15.64 11.96 46.81
C PRO A 63 15.58 12.62 45.42
N PRO A 64 15.22 13.91 45.33
CA PRO A 64 15.30 14.69 44.10
C PRO A 64 16.65 14.53 43.42
N LEU A 65 16.64 14.20 42.13
CA LEU A 65 17.84 14.06 41.30
C LEU A 65 18.14 15.35 40.54
N ILE A 66 17.11 15.99 39.99
CA ILE A 66 17.21 17.20 39.18
C ILE A 66 16.74 18.43 39.99
N GLN A 67 17.19 19.62 39.59
CA GLN A 67 16.82 20.88 40.24
C GLN A 67 15.69 21.61 39.51
N ASP A 68 15.68 21.52 38.18
CA ASP A 68 14.70 22.15 37.30
C ASP A 68 14.78 21.51 35.91
N PHE A 69 13.73 21.65 35.10
CA PHE A 69 13.78 21.35 33.67
C PHE A 69 12.91 22.31 32.86
N LYS A 70 13.33 22.56 31.62
CA LYS A 70 12.59 23.39 30.65
C LYS A 70 12.28 22.59 29.40
N GLU A 71 11.11 22.88 28.82
CA GLU A 71 10.57 22.20 27.65
C GLU A 71 10.62 23.12 26.43
N TYR A 72 11.19 22.62 25.34
CA TYR A 72 11.28 23.32 24.06
C TYR A 72 10.75 22.43 22.92
N HIS A 73 9.63 21.76 23.19
CA HIS A 73 9.02 20.81 22.26
C HIS A 73 8.37 21.50 21.07
N THR A 74 8.22 20.76 19.98
CA THR A 74 7.30 21.09 18.90
C THR A 74 6.22 20.00 18.83
N ASP A 75 5.34 20.08 17.83
CA ASP A 75 4.40 19.01 17.50
C ASP A 75 5.09 17.70 17.05
N THR A 76 6.35 17.78 16.62
CA THR A 76 7.08 16.65 16.01
C THR A 76 8.43 16.34 16.65
N THR A 77 8.91 17.16 17.59
CA THR A 77 10.24 16.99 18.20
C THR A 77 10.21 17.19 19.71
N VAL A 78 10.98 16.36 20.42
CA VAL A 78 11.22 16.49 21.86
C VAL A 78 12.49 17.30 22.12
N LYS A 79 12.46 18.10 23.18
CA LYS A 79 13.62 18.82 23.70
C LYS A 79 13.41 19.20 25.16
N PHE A 80 14.13 18.56 26.07
CA PHE A 80 14.21 18.93 27.49
C PHE A 80 15.60 19.46 27.79
N VAL A 81 15.67 20.56 28.55
CA VAL A 81 16.92 21.08 29.13
C VAL A 81 16.81 20.94 30.64
N ILE A 82 17.68 20.13 31.25
CA ILE A 82 17.56 19.71 32.64
C ILE A 82 18.75 20.23 33.43
N LYS A 83 18.47 20.88 34.55
CA LYS A 83 19.46 21.41 35.51
C LYS A 83 19.67 20.44 36.65
N MET A 84 20.93 20.20 37.01
CA MET A 84 21.33 19.28 38.07
C MET A 84 22.44 19.88 38.93
N ASN A 85 22.63 19.30 40.12
CA ASN A 85 23.85 19.56 40.87
C ASN A 85 25.05 18.88 40.18
N ALA A 86 26.18 19.58 40.04
CA ALA A 86 27.36 19.05 39.35
C ALA A 86 27.97 17.78 39.96
N SER A 87 27.80 17.52 41.27
CA SER A 87 28.18 16.22 41.85
C SER A 87 27.26 15.11 41.35
N LYS A 88 25.95 15.33 41.43
CA LYS A 88 24.94 14.34 40.99
C LYS A 88 25.02 14.05 39.50
N LEU A 89 25.34 15.06 38.68
CA LEU A 89 25.49 14.86 37.24
C LEU A 89 26.72 14.00 36.92
N ARG A 90 27.86 14.23 37.58
CA ARG A 90 29.04 13.36 37.44
C ARG A 90 28.77 11.92 37.89
N GLU A 91 28.05 11.75 39.00
CA GLU A 91 27.61 10.42 39.46
C GLU A 91 26.69 9.74 38.44
N ALA A 92 25.72 10.47 37.88
CA ALA A 92 24.81 9.97 36.85
C ALA A 92 25.53 9.63 35.53
N GLU A 93 26.56 10.39 35.16
CA GLU A 93 27.40 10.11 33.99
C GLU A 93 28.20 8.82 34.17
N MET A 94 28.81 8.62 35.35
CA MET A 94 29.53 7.39 35.68
C MET A 94 28.62 6.15 35.67
N GLU A 95 27.36 6.28 36.09
CA GLU A 95 26.38 5.19 36.01
C GLU A 95 25.81 5.00 34.59
N GLY A 96 25.79 6.06 33.78
CA GLY A 96 25.27 6.09 32.42
C GLY A 96 23.95 6.85 32.32
N LEU A 97 23.99 7.99 31.63
CA LEU A 97 22.85 8.91 31.52
C LEU A 97 21.60 8.25 30.92
N HIS A 98 21.75 7.42 29.88
CA HIS A 98 20.61 6.71 29.27
C HIS A 98 19.85 5.83 30.27
N LYS A 99 20.57 5.17 31.19
CA LYS A 99 19.98 4.32 32.22
C LYS A 99 19.27 5.17 33.27
N ILE A 100 19.95 6.20 33.79
CA ILE A 100 19.42 7.10 34.82
C ILE A 100 18.15 7.79 34.34
N PHE A 101 18.20 8.39 33.13
CA PHE A 101 17.08 9.13 32.54
C PHE A 101 16.05 8.24 31.84
N LYS A 102 16.15 6.91 31.99
CA LYS A 102 15.20 5.94 31.40
C LYS A 102 15.00 6.14 29.90
N LEU A 103 16.08 6.48 29.19
CA LEU A 103 16.11 6.71 27.74
C LEU A 103 16.47 5.44 26.97
N GLN A 104 16.24 4.26 27.55
CA GLN A 104 16.41 2.97 26.89
C GLN A 104 15.18 2.09 27.12
N THR A 105 14.65 1.54 26.03
CA THR A 105 13.57 0.55 26.06
C THR A 105 13.95 -0.67 25.23
N THR A 106 13.36 -1.82 25.57
CA THR A 106 13.59 -3.07 24.83
C THR A 106 12.43 -3.31 23.86
N ILE A 107 12.75 -3.50 22.58
CA ILE A 107 11.80 -3.95 21.56
C ILE A 107 11.93 -5.46 21.43
N ASN A 108 10.83 -6.20 21.61
CA ASN A 108 10.77 -7.66 21.48
C ASN A 108 9.93 -8.05 20.24
N ILE A 109 10.48 -8.93 19.39
CA ILE A 109 9.84 -9.42 18.16
C ILE A 109 9.57 -10.93 18.17
N SER A 110 9.54 -11.57 19.33
CA SER A 110 9.37 -13.03 19.49
C SER A 110 8.01 -13.57 18.99
N SER A 111 7.00 -12.71 18.84
CA SER A 111 5.65 -13.07 18.41
C SER A 111 5.24 -12.32 17.14
N MET A 112 5.68 -12.80 15.99
CA MET A 112 5.22 -12.33 14.67
C MET A 112 4.18 -13.30 14.13
N VAL A 113 2.91 -13.08 14.49
CA VAL A 113 1.78 -13.94 14.08
C VAL A 113 0.92 -13.18 13.07
N LEU A 114 0.76 -13.74 11.88
CA LEU A 114 0.04 -13.12 10.75
C LEU A 114 -0.83 -14.17 10.05
N PHE A 115 -1.81 -13.72 9.28
CA PHE A 115 -2.52 -14.58 8.34
C PHE A 115 -1.68 -14.79 7.08
N ASP A 116 -1.60 -16.04 6.64
CA ASP A 116 -0.99 -16.40 5.37
C ASP A 116 -1.96 -16.14 4.19
N PRO A 117 -1.53 -16.32 2.93
CA PRO A 117 -2.37 -16.12 1.75
C PRO A 117 -3.60 -17.04 1.64
N LEU A 118 -3.65 -18.12 2.43
CA LEU A 118 -4.79 -19.03 2.51
C LEU A 118 -5.73 -18.67 3.69
N GLY A 119 -5.41 -17.60 4.43
CA GLY A 119 -6.16 -17.18 5.60
C GLY A 119 -5.88 -18.00 6.86
N CYS A 120 -4.81 -18.81 6.86
CA CYS A 120 -4.40 -19.58 8.03
C CYS A 120 -3.49 -18.74 8.93
N LEU A 121 -3.71 -18.81 10.24
CA LEU A 121 -2.88 -18.10 11.20
C LEU A 121 -1.54 -18.83 11.39
N ARG A 122 -0.43 -18.12 11.19
CA ARG A 122 0.92 -18.68 11.29
C ARG A 122 1.84 -17.77 12.08
N ARG A 123 2.72 -18.38 12.88
CA ARG A 123 3.84 -17.69 13.53
C ARG A 123 5.07 -17.73 12.62
N PHE A 124 5.69 -16.57 12.41
CA PHE A 124 6.92 -16.39 11.65
C PHE A 124 8.11 -16.26 12.61
N PRO A 125 9.20 -17.01 12.40
CA PRO A 125 10.37 -16.97 13.28
C PRO A 125 11.22 -15.71 13.06
N ASN A 126 11.22 -15.15 11.85
CA ASN A 126 12.01 -13.98 11.47
C ASN A 126 11.28 -13.16 10.38
N VAL A 127 11.77 -11.94 10.14
CA VAL A 127 11.16 -11.00 9.18
C VAL A 127 11.44 -11.45 7.74
N GLU A 128 12.55 -12.14 7.51
CA GLU A 128 12.97 -12.61 6.20
C GLU A 128 11.97 -13.63 5.61
N GLU A 129 11.38 -14.50 6.42
CA GLU A 129 10.31 -15.41 5.98
C GLU A 129 9.07 -14.64 5.52
N ILE A 130 8.65 -13.62 6.28
CA ILE A 130 7.53 -12.75 5.90
C ILE A 130 7.83 -12.08 4.55
N CYS A 131 9.03 -11.53 4.39
CA CYS A 131 9.45 -10.88 3.15
C CYS A 131 9.50 -11.84 1.95
N LYS A 132 10.01 -13.07 2.14
CA LYS A 132 10.07 -14.09 1.07
C LYS A 132 8.68 -14.51 0.63
N GLU A 133 7.78 -14.77 1.57
CA GLU A 133 6.41 -15.17 1.26
C GLU A 133 5.65 -14.05 0.55
N PHE A 134 5.77 -12.82 1.07
CA PHE A 134 5.24 -11.63 0.39
C PHE A 134 5.79 -11.50 -1.03
N PHE A 135 7.10 -11.67 -1.23
CA PHE A 135 7.74 -11.54 -2.54
C PHE A 135 7.18 -12.55 -3.56
N GLU A 136 7.07 -13.83 -3.20
CA GLU A 136 6.55 -14.86 -4.11
C GLU A 136 5.09 -14.62 -4.49
N ILE A 137 4.25 -14.29 -3.50
CA ILE A 137 2.85 -13.96 -3.75
C ILE A 137 2.74 -12.70 -4.63
N ARG A 138 3.52 -11.67 -4.33
CA ARG A 138 3.49 -10.43 -5.09
C ARG A 138 3.98 -10.63 -6.53
N LYS A 139 5.00 -11.45 -6.73
CA LYS A 139 5.49 -11.85 -8.06
C LYS A 139 4.41 -12.58 -8.85
N LYS A 140 3.73 -13.56 -8.26
CA LYS A 140 2.58 -14.24 -8.88
C LYS A 140 1.49 -13.24 -9.29
N LYS A 141 1.15 -12.31 -8.41
CA LYS A 141 0.17 -11.25 -8.70
C LYS A 141 0.61 -10.31 -9.82
N TYR A 142 1.91 -10.03 -9.97
CA TYR A 142 2.41 -9.27 -11.12
C TYR A 142 2.27 -10.03 -12.44
N ILE A 143 2.49 -11.34 -12.45
CA ILE A 143 2.30 -12.19 -13.63
C ILE A 143 0.81 -12.21 -14.03
N GLU A 144 -0.08 -12.45 -13.06
CA GLU A 144 -1.53 -12.41 -13.26
C GLU A 144 -1.98 -11.04 -13.81
N ARG A 145 -1.49 -9.95 -13.22
CA ARG A 145 -1.78 -8.59 -13.68
C ARG A 145 -1.31 -8.35 -15.10
N LYS A 146 -0.10 -8.80 -15.46
CA LYS A 146 0.43 -8.67 -16.82
C LYS A 146 -0.46 -9.42 -17.81
N ALA A 147 -0.81 -10.67 -17.54
CA ALA A 147 -1.68 -11.46 -18.41
C ALA A 147 -3.06 -10.82 -18.58
N PHE A 148 -3.63 -10.26 -17.51
CA PHE A 148 -4.89 -9.51 -17.58
C PHE A 148 -4.78 -8.27 -18.49
N GLN A 149 -3.72 -7.47 -18.31
CA GLN A 149 -3.47 -6.28 -19.11
C GLN A 149 -3.23 -6.62 -20.59
N GLU A 150 -2.47 -7.68 -20.88
CA GLU A 150 -2.24 -8.17 -22.24
C GLU A 150 -3.56 -8.61 -22.91
N GLY A 151 -4.41 -9.36 -22.21
CA GLY A 151 -5.71 -9.77 -22.73
C GLY A 151 -6.64 -8.58 -22.99
N MET A 152 -6.69 -7.61 -22.07
CA MET A 152 -7.50 -6.40 -22.24
C MET A 152 -7.02 -5.56 -23.44
N LEU A 153 -5.71 -5.34 -23.55
CA LEU A 153 -5.12 -4.57 -24.66
C LEU A 153 -5.34 -5.29 -26.00
N ARG A 154 -5.24 -6.63 -26.03
CA ARG A 154 -5.57 -7.42 -27.21
C ARG A 154 -7.02 -7.23 -27.63
N ALA A 155 -7.97 -7.37 -26.70
CA ALA A 155 -9.39 -7.17 -26.96
C ALA A 155 -9.69 -5.74 -27.47
N GLN A 156 -9.04 -4.72 -26.91
CA GLN A 156 -9.14 -3.34 -27.39
C GLN A 156 -8.57 -3.18 -28.82
N SER A 157 -7.42 -3.79 -29.10
CA SER A 157 -6.82 -3.78 -30.43
C SER A 157 -7.71 -4.47 -31.47
N GLU A 158 -8.29 -5.61 -31.14
CA GLU A 158 -9.25 -6.35 -31.98
C GLU A 158 -10.52 -5.54 -32.25
N ARG A 159 -11.05 -4.86 -31.22
CA ARG A 159 -12.20 -3.94 -31.37
C ARG A 159 -11.89 -2.82 -32.34
N LEU A 160 -10.75 -2.14 -32.19
CA LEU A 160 -10.32 -1.06 -33.09
C LEU A 160 -10.08 -1.58 -34.52
N SER A 161 -9.52 -2.78 -34.65
CA SER A 161 -9.30 -3.43 -35.95
C SER A 161 -10.62 -3.75 -36.65
N ASN A 162 -11.62 -4.27 -35.93
CA ASN A 162 -12.96 -4.50 -36.43
C ASN A 162 -13.68 -3.20 -36.82
N GLN A 163 -13.55 -2.14 -36.02
CA GLN A 163 -14.06 -0.81 -36.36
C GLN A 163 -13.43 -0.27 -37.65
N ALA A 164 -12.10 -0.34 -37.79
CA ALA A 164 -11.40 0.09 -38.99
C ALA A 164 -11.84 -0.72 -40.23
N ARG A 165 -11.93 -2.06 -40.09
CA ARG A 165 -12.39 -2.95 -41.17
C ARG A 165 -13.82 -2.63 -41.60
N PHE A 166 -14.71 -2.36 -40.65
CA PHE A 166 -16.08 -1.96 -40.93
C PHE A 166 -16.13 -0.66 -41.72
N ILE A 167 -15.40 0.37 -41.29
CA ILE A 167 -15.36 1.68 -41.97
C ILE A 167 -14.88 1.52 -43.41
N LEU A 168 -13.79 0.77 -43.62
CA LEU A 168 -13.25 0.53 -44.97
C LEU A 168 -14.24 -0.22 -45.86
N ALA A 169 -14.89 -1.27 -45.35
CA ALA A 169 -15.91 -2.02 -46.08
C ALA A 169 -17.14 -1.16 -46.41
N LYS A 170 -17.52 -0.23 -45.52
CA LYS A 170 -18.59 0.74 -45.78
C LYS A 170 -18.20 1.75 -46.86
N ILE A 171 -16.98 2.29 -46.82
CA ILE A 171 -16.46 3.22 -47.84
C ILE A 171 -16.40 2.55 -49.22
N LYS A 172 -16.00 1.27 -49.27
CA LYS A 172 -15.97 0.47 -50.51
C LYS A 172 -17.35 0.04 -51.01
N GLY A 173 -18.43 0.32 -50.28
CA GLY A 173 -19.79 -0.08 -50.63
C GLY A 173 -20.09 -1.58 -50.40
N GLU A 174 -19.20 -2.31 -49.72
CA GLU A 174 -19.36 -3.74 -49.44
C GLU A 174 -20.40 -4.00 -48.33
N ILE A 175 -20.63 -3.01 -47.46
CA ILE A 175 -21.63 -3.04 -46.38
C ILE A 175 -22.64 -1.91 -46.61
N LEU A 176 -23.93 -2.24 -46.53
CA LEU A 176 -25.03 -1.31 -46.75
C LEU A 176 -25.89 -1.26 -45.49
N ILE A 177 -25.93 -0.09 -44.86
CA ILE A 177 -26.64 0.13 -43.59
C ILE A 177 -27.88 1.00 -43.78
N GLU A 178 -27.91 1.80 -44.85
CA GLU A 178 -28.98 2.75 -45.12
C GLU A 178 -30.29 2.02 -45.43
N ASN A 179 -31.37 2.43 -44.76
CA ASN A 179 -32.73 1.87 -44.92
C ASN A 179 -32.82 0.35 -44.70
N LYS A 180 -31.92 -0.24 -43.91
CA LYS A 180 -31.97 -1.66 -43.49
C LYS A 180 -32.43 -1.79 -42.04
N ARG A 181 -33.20 -2.84 -41.74
CA ARG A 181 -33.58 -3.20 -40.36
C ARG A 181 -32.35 -3.71 -39.61
N LYS A 182 -32.29 -3.46 -38.29
CA LYS A 182 -31.16 -3.89 -37.42
C LYS A 182 -30.78 -5.36 -37.62
N ALA A 183 -31.76 -6.27 -37.61
CA ALA A 183 -31.53 -7.70 -37.80
C ALA A 183 -30.82 -8.04 -39.13
N ALA A 184 -31.23 -7.40 -40.24
CA ALA A 184 -30.60 -7.61 -41.54
C ALA A 184 -29.16 -7.08 -41.60
N ILE A 185 -28.86 -6.01 -40.85
CA ILE A 185 -27.50 -5.48 -40.75
C ILE A 185 -26.62 -6.42 -39.93
N VAL A 186 -27.11 -6.90 -38.78
CA VAL A 186 -26.40 -7.88 -37.95
C VAL A 186 -26.11 -9.15 -38.74
N GLU A 187 -27.10 -9.69 -39.45
CA GLU A 187 -26.92 -10.87 -40.32
C GLU A 187 -25.84 -10.64 -41.40
N GLN A 188 -25.83 -9.45 -42.03
CA GLN A 188 -24.79 -9.10 -43.00
C GLN A 188 -23.39 -9.06 -42.38
N LEU A 189 -23.26 -8.53 -41.16
CA LEU A 189 -21.99 -8.45 -40.44
C LEU A 189 -21.49 -9.82 -40.01
N VAL A 190 -22.37 -10.67 -39.50
CA VAL A 190 -22.05 -12.06 -39.17
C VAL A 190 -21.60 -12.83 -40.41
N LYS A 191 -22.33 -12.73 -41.53
CA LYS A 191 -21.95 -13.38 -42.81
C LYS A 191 -20.60 -12.91 -43.35
N LYS A 192 -20.19 -11.67 -43.04
CA LYS A 192 -18.88 -11.12 -43.41
C LYS A 192 -17.80 -11.37 -42.35
N GLY A 193 -18.09 -12.16 -41.32
CA GLY A 193 -17.14 -12.57 -40.30
C GLY A 193 -16.67 -11.42 -39.40
N PHE A 194 -17.54 -10.46 -39.08
CA PHE A 194 -17.25 -9.46 -38.04
C PHE A 194 -17.38 -10.08 -36.66
N ASP A 195 -16.36 -9.86 -35.85
CA ASP A 195 -16.32 -10.40 -34.50
C ASP A 195 -17.32 -9.63 -33.60
N PRO A 196 -17.99 -10.33 -32.67
CA PRO A 196 -18.57 -9.75 -31.45
C PRO A 196 -17.63 -8.79 -30.73
N ASP A 197 -18.16 -7.83 -29.93
CA ASP A 197 -17.34 -6.87 -29.17
C ASP A 197 -16.29 -7.59 -28.29
N PRO A 198 -15.00 -7.59 -28.70
CA PRO A 198 -13.99 -8.40 -28.04
C PRO A 198 -13.75 -7.94 -26.59
N VAL A 199 -13.97 -6.65 -26.30
CA VAL A 199 -13.78 -6.07 -24.96
C VAL A 199 -14.89 -6.52 -24.01
N LYS A 200 -16.14 -6.56 -24.48
CA LYS A 200 -17.28 -7.03 -23.69
C LYS A 200 -17.07 -8.51 -23.34
N ARG A 201 -16.79 -9.33 -24.35
CA ARG A 201 -16.50 -10.76 -24.21
C ARG A 201 -15.34 -11.04 -23.25
N TRP A 202 -14.24 -10.27 -23.35
CA TRP A 202 -13.11 -10.42 -22.42
C TRP A 202 -13.50 -10.11 -20.97
N LYS A 203 -14.24 -9.04 -20.73
CA LYS A 203 -14.69 -8.66 -19.38
C LYS A 203 -15.61 -9.71 -18.76
N GLU A 204 -16.55 -10.25 -19.54
CA GLU A 204 -17.46 -11.30 -19.10
C GLU A 204 -16.71 -12.58 -18.73
N LEU A 205 -15.70 -12.96 -19.53
CA LEU A 205 -14.83 -14.09 -19.23
C LEU A 205 -14.05 -13.88 -17.92
N GLN A 206 -13.50 -12.68 -17.69
CA GLN A 206 -12.79 -12.39 -16.44
C GLN A 206 -13.72 -12.39 -15.23
N ARG A 207 -14.94 -11.83 -15.36
CA ARG A 207 -15.97 -11.87 -14.32
C ARG A 207 -16.36 -13.31 -13.97
N LYS A 208 -16.55 -14.17 -14.98
CA LYS A 208 -16.86 -15.59 -14.77
C LYS A 208 -15.75 -16.30 -13.99
N ARG A 209 -14.49 -16.10 -14.40
CA ARG A 209 -13.32 -16.66 -13.68
C ARG A 209 -13.21 -16.18 -12.24
N GLU A 210 -13.55 -14.93 -11.97
CA GLU A 210 -13.54 -14.37 -10.61
C GLU A 210 -14.60 -15.05 -9.72
N LEU A 211 -15.83 -15.18 -10.22
CA LEU A 211 -16.93 -15.86 -9.53
C LEU A 211 -16.64 -17.35 -9.26
N GLU A 212 -15.97 -18.03 -10.20
CA GLU A 212 -15.51 -19.41 -10.03
C GLU A 212 -14.46 -19.51 -8.91
N MET A 213 -13.53 -18.55 -8.84
CA MET A 213 -12.48 -18.50 -7.83
C MET A 213 -12.99 -18.16 -6.42
N THR A 214 -14.06 -17.38 -6.30
CA THR A 214 -14.69 -17.04 -5.01
C THR A 214 -15.70 -18.09 -4.55
N GLY A 215 -16.04 -19.07 -5.40
CA GLY A 215 -17.02 -20.11 -5.09
C GLY A 215 -18.46 -19.63 -5.12
N GLU A 216 -18.73 -18.47 -5.74
CA GLU A 216 -20.06 -17.85 -5.78
C GLU A 216 -20.98 -18.43 -6.86
N VAL A 217 -20.46 -19.22 -7.81
CA VAL A 217 -21.22 -19.81 -8.94
C VAL A 217 -20.78 -21.25 -9.24
N GLN A 218 -21.74 -22.15 -9.50
CA GLN A 218 -21.52 -23.43 -10.18
C GLN A 218 -21.68 -23.27 -11.69
N VAL A 219 -20.86 -23.95 -12.48
CA VAL A 219 -20.86 -23.85 -13.94
C VAL A 219 -22.12 -24.52 -14.51
N ASP A 220 -23.10 -23.73 -14.95
CA ASP A 220 -23.99 -24.14 -16.02
C ASP A 220 -23.32 -23.77 -17.36
N GLU A 221 -23.19 -24.76 -18.25
CA GLU A 221 -22.50 -24.63 -19.55
C GLU A 221 -23.33 -23.91 -20.62
N GLU A 222 -24.58 -23.56 -20.32
CA GLU A 222 -25.50 -23.00 -21.30
C GLU A 222 -25.75 -21.51 -21.02
N GLU A 223 -25.10 -20.65 -21.81
CA GLU A 223 -25.68 -19.46 -22.44
C GLU A 223 -24.57 -18.48 -22.87
N MET A 224 -24.33 -18.42 -24.18
CA MET A 224 -23.78 -17.24 -24.86
C MET A 224 -24.52 -17.14 -26.21
N GLU A 225 -25.75 -16.63 -26.18
CA GLU A 225 -26.51 -16.31 -27.39
C GLU A 225 -25.84 -15.13 -28.13
N GLY A 226 -25.21 -15.43 -29.27
CA GLY A 226 -24.36 -14.53 -30.05
C GLY A 226 -25.10 -13.56 -30.98
N GLU A 227 -26.35 -13.18 -30.71
CA GLU A 227 -27.12 -12.35 -31.66
C GLU A 227 -27.05 -10.83 -31.42
N GLU A 228 -26.65 -10.37 -30.22
CA GLU A 228 -26.59 -8.92 -29.91
C GLU A 228 -25.19 -8.28 -30.07
N GLU A 229 -24.12 -9.08 -30.24
CA GLU A 229 -22.77 -8.65 -29.89
C GLU A 229 -22.02 -7.81 -30.95
N VAL A 230 -22.51 -7.73 -32.20
CA VAL A 230 -21.87 -6.95 -33.28
C VAL A 230 -22.35 -5.49 -33.32
N CYS A 231 -23.30 -5.11 -32.46
CA CYS A 231 -23.93 -3.79 -32.43
C CYS A 231 -22.95 -2.64 -32.11
N PHE A 232 -21.80 -2.92 -31.48
CA PHE A 232 -20.79 -1.89 -31.17
C PHE A 232 -20.25 -1.19 -32.42
N LEU A 233 -20.30 -1.84 -33.59
CA LEU A 233 -19.91 -1.24 -34.87
C LEU A 233 -20.96 -0.25 -35.38
N LEU A 234 -22.24 -0.48 -35.08
CA LEU A 234 -23.35 0.41 -35.46
C LEU A 234 -23.32 1.71 -34.65
N GLU A 235 -23.06 1.62 -33.35
CA GLU A 235 -22.88 2.80 -32.49
C GLU A 235 -21.71 3.68 -32.96
N TYR A 236 -20.62 3.03 -33.39
CA TYR A 236 -19.45 3.73 -33.92
C TYR A 236 -19.77 4.54 -35.18
N VAL A 237 -20.58 3.98 -36.08
CA VAL A 237 -21.03 4.62 -37.34
C VAL A 237 -21.89 5.82 -37.09
N VAL A 238 -22.94 5.67 -36.27
CA VAL A 238 -23.92 6.72 -35.97
C VAL A 238 -23.22 7.94 -35.37
N PHE A 239 -22.19 7.71 -34.53
CA PHE A 239 -21.45 8.78 -33.88
C PHE A 239 -20.35 9.42 -34.76
N ASN A 240 -19.61 8.64 -35.56
CA ASN A 240 -18.41 9.14 -36.26
C ASN A 240 -18.63 9.49 -37.73
N LEU A 241 -19.46 8.76 -38.47
CA LEU A 241 -19.68 9.05 -39.90
C LEU A 241 -20.56 10.30 -40.10
N SER A 242 -21.48 10.56 -39.17
CA SER A 242 -22.33 11.76 -39.15
C SER A 242 -21.54 13.07 -39.01
N ASN A 243 -20.39 13.03 -38.33
CA ASN A 243 -19.60 14.23 -37.99
C ASN A 243 -18.36 14.44 -38.88
N LYS A 244 -17.77 13.40 -39.48
CA LYS A 244 -16.53 13.54 -40.27
C LYS A 244 -16.69 13.47 -41.79
N LEU A 245 -17.76 12.87 -42.33
CA LEU A 245 -17.97 12.80 -43.78
C LEU A 245 -18.77 13.97 -44.39
N LYS A 246 -19.31 14.88 -43.57
CA LYS A 246 -19.86 16.16 -44.07
C LYS A 246 -18.78 17.12 -44.60
N VAL A 247 -17.50 16.83 -44.40
CA VAL A 247 -16.36 17.70 -44.79
C VAL A 247 -15.74 17.26 -46.14
N ILE A 248 -16.17 16.14 -46.73
CA ILE A 248 -15.64 15.62 -48.01
C ILE A 248 -16.75 15.53 -49.07
N LYS A 249 -17.66 16.51 -49.09
CA LYS A 249 -18.55 16.76 -50.23
C LYS A 249 -18.56 18.24 -50.55
#